data_AF-A0A7W5BVE6-F1
#
_entry.id   AF-A0A7W5BVE6-F1
#
_cell.length_a   1.000
_cell.length_b   1.000
_cell.length_c   1.000
_cell.angle_alpha   90.00
_cell.angle_beta   90.00
_cell.angle_gamma   90.00
#
_symmetry.space_group_name_H-M   'P 1'
#
loop_
_entity.id
_entity.type
_entity.pdbx_description
1 polymer ?
#
loop_
_entity_poly.entity_id
_entity_poly.type
_entity_poly.pdbx_seq_one_letter_code
_entity_poly.pdbx_strand_id
1 'polypeptide(L)'
;MKIDYDVELYKEMAQFPINEIVQVYNRKGRKHTIHITCISRLTWQELQLLMPEGADRFSKMVLLYQKYANSTTSNSTQVNGVLLSKNENEEITKYISVFRDQGFTKHTDVNSYITENSLWDEFKTIRSLNDHGKHHGIEGIQPKYFEIICSILKISGEGGAPLDSYKTY
;
A
#
# COMPACT_ATOMS: atom_id res chain seq x y z
N MET A 1 -3.00 20.55 -18.36
CA MET A 1 -4.45 20.57 -18.65
C MET A 1 -5.18 20.99 -17.39
N LYS A 2 -6.09 21.96 -17.49
CA LYS A 2 -6.99 22.35 -16.40
C LYS A 2 -8.36 21.76 -16.71
N ILE A 3 -9.01 21.18 -15.71
CA ILE A 3 -10.39 20.69 -15.76
C ILE A 3 -11.17 21.51 -14.75
N ASP A 4 -12.28 22.10 -15.18
CA ASP A 4 -13.14 22.87 -14.30
C ASP A 4 -13.81 21.97 -13.27
N TYR A 5 -14.00 22.50 -12.06
CA TYR A 5 -14.54 21.73 -10.95
C TYR A 5 -15.97 21.28 -11.23
N ASP A 6 -16.22 19.99 -11.06
CA ASP A 6 -17.52 19.36 -11.18
C ASP A 6 -17.82 18.58 -9.88
N VAL A 7 -18.92 18.95 -9.22
CA VAL A 7 -19.34 18.38 -7.94
C VAL A 7 -19.84 16.95 -8.07
N GLU A 8 -20.51 16.59 -9.17
CA GLU A 8 -21.03 15.25 -9.39
C GLU A 8 -19.88 14.29 -9.73
N LEU A 9 -18.95 14.74 -10.58
CA LEU A 9 -17.72 13.98 -10.84
C LEU A 9 -16.86 13.83 -9.58
N TYR A 10 -16.80 14.84 -8.72
CA TYR A 10 -16.14 14.70 -7.42
C TYR A 10 -16.77 13.61 -6.56
N LYS A 11 -18.11 13.57 -6.46
CA LYS A 11 -18.84 12.55 -5.71
C LYS A 11 -18.59 11.15 -6.28
N GLU A 12 -18.60 11.01 -7.60
CA GLU A 12 -18.28 9.76 -8.30
C GLU A 12 -16.88 9.26 -7.94
N MET A 13 -15.86 10.12 -8.07
CA MET A 13 -14.48 9.78 -7.68
C MET A 13 -14.33 9.47 -6.19
N ALA A 14 -15.16 10.06 -5.32
CA ALA A 14 -15.13 9.80 -3.89
C ALA A 14 -15.74 8.43 -3.52
N GLN A 15 -16.63 7.91 -4.36
CA GLN A 15 -17.29 6.62 -4.18
C GLN A 15 -16.60 5.48 -4.94
N PHE A 16 -15.68 5.79 -5.85
CA PHE A 16 -14.95 4.81 -6.65
C PHE A 16 -13.85 4.09 -5.83
N PRO A 17 -14.01 2.80 -5.48
CA PRO A 17 -13.00 2.06 -4.74
C PRO A 17 -11.88 1.60 -5.66
N ILE A 18 -10.63 1.78 -5.23
CA ILE A 18 -9.45 1.31 -5.98
C ILE A 18 -8.74 0.23 -5.18
N ASN A 19 -8.36 0.55 -3.94
CA ASN A 19 -7.57 -0.30 -3.05
C ASN A 19 -6.32 -0.84 -3.73
N GLU A 20 -5.47 0.05 -4.24
CA GLU A 20 -4.18 -0.30 -4.83
C GLU A 20 -3.00 0.29 -4.08
N ILE A 21 -1.89 -0.45 -4.02
CA ILE A 21 -0.63 0.03 -3.49
C ILE A 21 0.34 0.26 -4.64
N VAL A 22 0.77 1.51 -4.77
CA VAL A 22 1.69 1.97 -5.81
C VAL A 22 3.01 2.41 -5.18
N GLN A 23 4.13 1.93 -5.71
CA GLN A 23 5.45 2.44 -5.38
C GLN A 23 5.91 3.44 -6.45
N VAL A 24 6.11 4.69 -6.04
CA VAL A 24 6.47 5.80 -6.92
C VAL A 24 7.82 6.37 -6.52
N TYR A 25 8.56 6.95 -7.48
CA TYR A 25 9.82 7.62 -7.21
C TYR A 25 9.67 9.12 -7.46
N ASN A 26 10.17 9.93 -6.53
CA ASN A 26 10.25 11.37 -6.78
C ASN A 26 11.46 11.71 -7.67
N ARG A 27 11.56 12.97 -8.09
CA ARG A 27 12.67 13.47 -8.94
C ARG A 27 14.07 13.30 -8.34
N LYS A 28 14.18 13.07 -7.03
CA LYS A 28 15.45 12.81 -6.32
C LYS A 28 15.72 11.30 -6.17
N GLY A 29 14.94 10.44 -6.82
CA GLY A 29 15.06 8.99 -6.73
C GLY A 29 14.61 8.39 -5.40
N ARG A 30 13.93 9.15 -4.53
CA ARG A 30 13.40 8.59 -3.28
C ARG A 30 12.08 7.86 -3.54
N LYS A 31 12.00 6.62 -3.05
CA LYS A 31 10.82 5.75 -3.13
C LYS A 31 9.73 6.23 -2.16
N HIS A 32 8.49 6.21 -2.61
CA HIS A 32 7.30 6.48 -1.83
C HIS A 32 6.28 5.36 -2.08
N THR A 33 5.67 4.85 -1.01
CA THR A 33 4.59 3.87 -1.09
C THR A 33 3.27 4.60 -0.83
N ILE A 34 2.33 4.50 -1.77
CA ILE A 34 1.02 5.16 -1.70
C ILE A 34 -0.07 4.09 -1.74
N HIS A 35 -0.93 4.07 -0.73
CA HIS A 35 -2.11 3.20 -0.69
C HIS A 35 -3.34 4.01 -1.14
N ILE A 36 -3.77 3.78 -2.37
CA ILE A 36 -4.91 4.42 -3.02
C ILE A 36 -6.18 3.65 -2.65
N THR A 37 -6.80 4.01 -1.53
CA THR A 37 -8.13 3.47 -1.15
C THR A 37 -9.23 4.08 -2.02
N CYS A 38 -9.25 5.41 -2.12
CA CYS A 38 -10.03 6.15 -3.10
C CYS A 38 -9.31 7.46 -3.49
N ILE A 39 -9.62 7.98 -4.67
CA ILE A 39 -8.91 9.12 -5.27
C ILE A 39 -9.09 10.39 -4.44
N SER A 40 -10.28 10.62 -3.89
CA SER A 40 -10.60 11.83 -3.13
C SER A 40 -9.81 11.97 -1.83
N ARG A 41 -9.32 10.84 -1.26
CA ARG A 41 -8.54 10.79 -0.03
C ARG A 41 -7.04 11.06 -0.23
N LEU A 42 -6.55 11.04 -1.46
CA LEU A 42 -5.14 11.28 -1.74
C LEU A 42 -4.73 12.72 -1.40
N THR A 43 -3.59 12.90 -0.76
CA THR A 43 -2.99 14.22 -0.53
C THR A 43 -2.55 14.88 -1.83
N TRP A 44 -2.30 16.19 -1.81
CA TRP A 44 -1.75 16.89 -2.98
C TRP A 44 -0.41 16.29 -3.42
N GLN A 45 0.46 15.96 -2.46
CA GLN A 45 1.77 15.38 -2.73
C GLN A 45 1.66 14.00 -3.40
N GLU A 46 0.75 13.15 -2.93
CA GLU A 46 0.49 11.84 -3.54
C GLU A 46 -0.07 11.99 -4.96
N LEU A 47 -1.05 12.88 -5.16
CA LEU A 47 -1.59 13.18 -6.49
C LEU A 47 -0.51 13.70 -7.43
N GLN A 48 0.41 14.55 -6.95
CA GLN A 48 1.50 15.08 -7.75
C GLN A 48 2.52 14.02 -8.16
N LEU A 49 2.74 13.01 -7.31
CA LEU A 49 3.62 11.87 -7.61
C LEU A 49 2.97 10.89 -8.58
N LEU A 50 1.68 10.58 -8.38
CA LEU A 50 0.92 9.63 -9.21
C LEU A 50 0.57 10.22 -10.58
N MET A 51 0.15 11.49 -10.59
CA MET A 51 -0.31 12.25 -11.75
C MET A 51 0.44 13.58 -11.84
N PRO A 52 1.64 13.60 -12.47
CA PRO A 52 2.36 14.85 -12.69
C PRO A 52 1.61 15.81 -13.62
N GLU A 53 0.81 15.26 -14.53
CA GLU A 53 -0.11 15.98 -15.43
C GLU A 53 -1.27 16.62 -14.65
N GLY A 54 -1.91 17.66 -15.21
CA GLY A 54 -3.00 18.38 -14.53
C GLY A 54 -2.51 19.64 -13.78
N ALA A 55 -3.27 20.73 -13.90
CA ALA A 55 -2.91 22.04 -13.38
C ALA A 55 -3.16 22.20 -11.87
N ASP A 56 -4.17 21.51 -11.34
CA ASP A 56 -4.61 21.62 -9.96
C ASP A 56 -5.05 20.25 -9.39
N ARG A 57 -5.47 20.25 -8.13
CA ARG A 57 -5.86 19.02 -7.39
C ARG A 57 -7.01 18.30 -8.09
N PHE A 58 -8.05 19.02 -8.51
CA PHE A 58 -9.21 18.41 -9.13
C PHE A 58 -8.87 17.81 -10.50
N SER A 59 -8.13 18.56 -11.33
CA SER A 59 -7.64 18.08 -12.62
C SER A 59 -6.83 16.79 -12.49
N LYS A 60 -5.98 16.69 -11.46
CA LYS A 60 -5.21 15.47 -11.16
C LYS A 60 -6.08 14.30 -10.74
N MET A 61 -7.08 14.55 -9.90
CA MET A 61 -8.04 13.53 -9.48
C MET A 61 -8.80 12.96 -10.68
N VAL A 62 -9.32 13.83 -11.56
CA VAL A 62 -10.08 13.40 -12.75
C VAL A 62 -9.19 12.61 -13.70
N LEU A 63 -7.97 13.07 -13.96
CA LEU A 63 -7.02 12.34 -14.79
C LEU A 63 -6.67 10.96 -14.22
N LEU A 64 -6.47 10.86 -12.90
CA LEU A 64 -6.24 9.59 -12.23
C LEU A 64 -7.47 8.68 -12.34
N TYR A 65 -8.66 9.25 -12.14
CA TYR A 65 -9.94 8.54 -12.22
C TYR A 65 -10.15 7.93 -13.60
N GLN A 66 -9.95 8.70 -14.66
CA GLN A 66 -10.06 8.21 -16.02
C GLN A 66 -9.10 7.03 -16.30
N LYS A 67 -7.89 7.05 -15.75
CA LYS A 67 -6.95 5.92 -15.88
C LYS A 67 -7.47 4.65 -15.20
N TYR A 68 -8.10 4.79 -14.04
CA TYR A 68 -8.68 3.68 -13.30
C TYR A 68 -10.02 3.18 -13.86
N ALA A 69 -10.90 4.08 -14.29
CA ALA A 69 -12.19 3.71 -14.86
C ALA A 69 -12.04 3.01 -16.23
N ASN A 70 -11.03 3.41 -17.02
CA ASN A 70 -10.83 2.90 -18.38
C ASN A 70 -9.92 1.65 -18.45
N SER A 71 -9.35 1.17 -17.34
CA SER A 71 -8.38 0.07 -17.34
C SER A 71 -9.00 -1.33 -17.33
N THR A 72 -10.23 -1.49 -17.83
CA THR A 72 -10.95 -2.77 -17.87
C THR A 72 -10.33 -3.85 -18.77
N THR A 73 -9.22 -3.57 -19.47
CA THR A 73 -8.56 -4.57 -20.33
C THR A 73 -7.05 -4.32 -20.44
N SER A 74 -6.24 -5.25 -19.91
CA SER A 74 -4.81 -5.46 -20.19
C SER A 74 -3.75 -4.56 -19.51
N ASN A 75 -3.20 -5.06 -18.39
CA ASN A 75 -1.78 -5.21 -18.03
C ASN A 75 -0.74 -4.08 -18.27
N SER A 76 -1.11 -2.81 -18.30
CA SER A 76 -0.14 -1.75 -17.99
C SER A 76 -0.85 -0.51 -17.44
N THR A 77 -0.92 -0.42 -16.11
CA THR A 77 -1.45 0.77 -15.45
C THR A 77 -0.55 1.97 -15.71
N GLN A 78 -1.08 2.94 -16.45
CA GLN A 78 -0.46 4.23 -16.81
C GLN A 78 -0.31 5.20 -15.60
N VAL A 79 -0.31 4.72 -14.36
CA VAL A 79 0.07 5.54 -13.20
C VAL A 79 1.58 5.62 -13.11
N ASN A 80 2.11 6.75 -12.66
CA ASN A 80 3.56 6.90 -12.48
C ASN A 80 4.00 6.06 -11.27
N GLY A 81 4.37 4.80 -11.49
CA GLY A 81 4.84 3.91 -10.43
C GLY A 81 4.75 2.42 -10.78
N VAL A 82 5.20 1.59 -9.85
CA VAL A 82 5.10 0.14 -9.92
C VAL A 82 3.97 -0.33 -9.02
N LEU A 83 3.02 -1.06 -9.60
CA LEU A 83 1.97 -1.73 -8.85
C LEU A 83 2.48 -3.01 -8.18
N LEU A 84 1.95 -3.28 -7.00
CA LEU A 84 1.99 -4.61 -6.43
C LEU A 84 1.03 -5.54 -7.20
N SER A 85 1.34 -6.83 -7.22
CA SER A 85 0.42 -7.84 -7.72
C SER A 85 -0.88 -7.85 -6.91
N LYS A 86 -1.94 -8.41 -7.51
CA LYS A 86 -3.25 -8.53 -6.85
C LYS A 86 -3.16 -9.18 -5.47
N ASN A 87 -2.44 -10.30 -5.35
CA ASN A 87 -2.31 -11.00 -4.08
C ASN A 87 -1.49 -10.21 -3.05
N GLU A 88 -0.36 -9.59 -3.45
CA GLU A 88 0.40 -8.72 -2.54
C GLU A 88 -0.49 -7.60 -1.99
N ASN A 89 -1.29 -6.99 -2.87
CA ASN A 89 -2.15 -5.87 -2.52
C ASN A 89 -3.30 -6.27 -1.57
N GLU A 90 -3.98 -7.39 -1.85
CA GLU A 90 -5.02 -7.96 -0.99
C GLU A 90 -4.48 -8.33 0.39
N GLU A 91 -3.36 -9.04 0.44
CA GLU A 91 -2.76 -9.50 1.70
C GLU A 91 -2.24 -8.33 2.55
N ILE A 92 -1.59 -7.33 1.95
CA ILE A 92 -1.13 -6.13 2.68
C ILE A 92 -2.31 -5.30 3.16
N THR A 93 -3.36 -5.15 2.34
CA THR A 93 -4.57 -4.42 2.75
C THR A 93 -5.23 -5.10 3.94
N LYS A 94 -5.33 -6.44 3.91
CA LYS A 94 -5.84 -7.23 5.04
C LYS A 94 -4.95 -7.11 6.28
N TYR A 95 -3.63 -7.13 6.12
CA TYR A 95 -2.72 -6.94 7.25
C TYR A 95 -2.92 -5.57 7.91
N ILE A 96 -3.07 -4.51 7.10
CA ILE A 96 -3.35 -3.15 7.57
C ILE A 96 -4.73 -3.05 8.24
N SER A 97 -5.74 -3.77 7.75
CA SER A 97 -7.05 -3.79 8.40
C SER A 97 -6.96 -4.44 9.77
N VAL A 98 -6.29 -5.60 9.91
CA VAL A 98 -6.06 -6.24 11.22
C VAL A 98 -5.37 -5.28 12.19
N PHE A 99 -4.30 -4.60 11.75
CA PHE A 99 -3.61 -3.60 12.57
C PHE A 99 -4.56 -2.52 13.11
N ARG A 100 -5.41 -1.97 12.23
CA ARG A 100 -6.32 -0.87 12.59
C ARG A 100 -7.51 -1.33 13.42
N ASP A 101 -8.13 -2.44 13.03
CA ASP A 101 -9.35 -2.97 13.65
C ASP A 101 -9.10 -3.46 15.07
N GLN A 102 -7.91 -4.03 15.33
CA GLN A 102 -7.48 -4.44 16.67
C GLN A 102 -6.85 -3.30 17.49
N GLY A 103 -6.65 -2.12 16.89
CA GLY A 103 -6.03 -0.97 17.56
C GLY A 103 -4.56 -1.19 17.94
N PHE A 104 -3.85 -2.02 17.18
CA PHE A 104 -2.44 -2.27 17.43
C PHE A 104 -1.59 -1.04 17.14
N THR A 105 -0.47 -0.93 17.83
CA THR A 105 0.55 0.10 17.58
C THR A 105 1.76 -0.47 16.87
N LYS A 106 1.98 -1.79 16.97
CA LYS A 106 3.16 -2.46 16.40
C LYS A 106 2.74 -3.46 15.35
N HIS A 107 3.54 -3.56 14.28
CA HIS A 107 3.31 -4.60 13.27
C HIS A 107 3.52 -6.01 13.85
N THR A 108 4.41 -6.17 14.85
CA THR A 108 4.64 -7.47 15.50
C THR A 108 3.38 -8.01 16.16
N ASP A 109 2.51 -7.12 16.69
CA ASP A 109 1.25 -7.52 17.31
C ASP A 109 0.30 -8.14 16.27
N VAL A 110 0.37 -7.68 15.01
CA VAL A 110 -0.37 -8.29 13.90
C VAL A 110 0.17 -9.69 13.61
N ASN A 111 1.49 -9.89 13.60
CA ASN A 111 2.08 -11.22 13.41
C ASN A 111 1.63 -12.17 14.52
N SER A 112 1.70 -11.74 15.78
CA SER A 112 1.20 -12.51 16.93
C SER A 112 -0.27 -12.85 16.78
N TYR A 113 -1.11 -11.89 16.42
CA TYR A 113 -2.54 -12.12 16.17
C TYR A 113 -2.77 -13.16 15.07
N ILE A 114 -2.06 -13.08 13.95
CA ILE A 114 -2.18 -14.03 12.83
C ILE A 114 -1.76 -15.43 13.27
N THR A 115 -0.64 -15.56 14.00
CA THR A 115 -0.16 -16.84 14.57
C THR A 115 -1.18 -17.44 15.53
N GLU A 116 -1.63 -16.68 16.53
CA GLU A 116 -2.56 -17.13 17.56
C GLU A 116 -3.92 -17.58 16.99
N ASN A 117 -4.32 -17.00 15.86
CA ASN A 117 -5.58 -17.33 15.18
C ASN A 117 -5.40 -18.27 13.98
N SER A 118 -4.20 -18.82 13.75
CA SER A 118 -3.90 -19.71 12.61
C SER A 118 -4.25 -19.12 11.23
N LEU A 119 -4.03 -17.83 11.02
CA LEU A 119 -4.47 -17.09 9.82
C LEU A 119 -3.41 -16.98 8.71
N TRP A 120 -2.22 -17.58 8.87
CA TRP A 120 -1.12 -17.43 7.90
C TRP A 120 -1.43 -17.91 6.48
N ASP A 121 -2.43 -18.78 6.30
CA ASP A 121 -2.88 -19.20 4.97
C ASP A 121 -3.61 -18.11 4.18
N GLU A 122 -3.98 -17.02 4.85
CA GLU A 122 -4.54 -15.83 4.21
C GLU A 122 -3.47 -14.83 3.76
N PHE A 123 -2.19 -15.12 4.04
CA PHE A 123 -1.04 -14.24 3.80
C PHE A 123 0.10 -14.97 3.06
N LYS A 124 -0.24 -15.89 2.16
CA LYS A 124 0.71 -16.80 1.49
C LYS A 124 1.79 -16.08 0.69
N THR A 125 1.47 -14.93 0.12
CA THR A 125 2.37 -14.13 -0.72
C THR A 125 3.34 -13.32 0.12
N ILE A 126 2.88 -12.81 1.28
CA ILE A 126 3.68 -11.89 2.11
C ILE A 126 4.39 -12.57 3.28
N ARG A 127 3.95 -13.75 3.70
CA ARG A 127 4.50 -14.46 4.87
C ARG A 127 5.94 -14.92 4.68
N SER A 128 6.64 -15.05 5.80
CA SER A 128 7.98 -15.62 5.89
C SER A 128 8.26 -16.18 7.28
N LEU A 129 9.32 -16.99 7.36
CA LEU A 129 9.99 -17.36 8.59
C LEU A 129 11.22 -16.49 8.74
N ASN A 130 11.26 -15.72 9.83
CA ASN A 130 12.23 -14.66 10.09
C ASN A 130 13.23 -15.07 11.17
N ASP A 131 14.49 -14.73 10.96
CA ASP A 131 15.60 -15.00 11.87
C ASP A 131 16.18 -13.70 12.43
N HIS A 132 16.25 -13.62 13.76
CA HIS A 132 16.72 -12.48 14.54
C HIS A 132 17.82 -12.94 15.53
N GLY A 133 19.02 -13.24 15.04
CA GLY A 133 20.15 -13.68 15.84
C GLY A 133 19.92 -15.04 16.48
N LYS A 134 19.54 -15.06 17.77
CA LYS A 134 19.29 -16.29 18.54
C LYS A 134 17.89 -16.86 18.34
N HIS A 135 16.99 -16.09 17.71
CA HIS A 135 15.60 -16.48 17.47
C HIS A 135 15.42 -16.80 16.00
N HIS A 136 15.19 -18.07 15.68
CA HIS A 136 15.05 -18.56 14.32
C HIS A 136 13.64 -19.04 14.05
N GLY A 137 13.20 -18.94 12.79
CA GLY A 137 11.93 -19.49 12.34
C GLY A 137 10.70 -18.77 12.90
N ILE A 138 10.82 -17.49 13.22
CA ILE A 138 9.70 -16.70 13.76
C ILE A 138 8.75 -16.35 12.62
N GLU A 139 7.47 -16.72 12.76
CA GLU A 139 6.48 -16.38 11.75
C GLU A 139 6.33 -14.86 11.62
N GLY A 140 6.31 -14.39 10.38
CA GLY A 140 6.24 -12.97 10.09
C GLY A 140 5.99 -12.70 8.62
N ILE A 141 6.38 -11.51 8.19
CA ILE A 141 6.26 -11.06 6.81
C ILE A 141 7.65 -10.75 6.25
N GLN A 142 7.77 -10.86 4.92
CA GLN A 142 9.04 -10.59 4.25
C GLN A 142 9.45 -9.13 4.42
N PRO A 143 10.77 -8.82 4.42
CA PRO A 143 11.28 -7.46 4.64
C PRO A 143 10.71 -6.39 3.71
N LYS A 144 10.50 -6.76 2.43
CA LYS A 144 9.88 -5.88 1.42
C LYS A 144 8.50 -5.41 1.86
N TYR A 145 7.67 -6.32 2.38
CA TYR A 145 6.30 -5.99 2.78
C TYR A 145 6.27 -5.29 4.13
N PHE A 146 7.19 -5.61 5.03
CA PHE A 146 7.41 -4.85 6.26
C PHE A 146 7.68 -3.36 5.95
N GLU A 147 8.58 -3.06 5.00
CA GLU A 147 8.88 -1.68 4.59
C GLU A 147 7.63 -0.96 4.03
N ILE A 148 6.86 -1.66 3.17
CA ILE A 148 5.63 -1.15 2.57
C ILE A 148 4.59 -0.84 3.65
N ILE A 149 4.33 -1.78 4.56
CA ILE A 149 3.35 -1.63 5.63
C ILE A 149 3.74 -0.51 6.58
N CYS A 150 5.01 -0.44 7.00
CA CYS A 150 5.48 0.64 7.86
C CYS A 150 5.33 2.02 7.20
N SER A 151 5.63 2.13 5.90
CA SER A 151 5.41 3.36 5.14
C SER A 151 3.94 3.77 5.11
N ILE A 152 2.99 2.84 4.98
CA ILE A 152 1.56 3.14 4.92
C ILE A 152 1.01 3.50 6.30
N LEU A 153 1.41 2.76 7.34
CA LEU A 153 0.97 2.98 8.71
C LEU A 153 1.69 4.16 9.39
N LYS A 154 2.76 4.69 8.77
CA LYS A 154 3.62 5.75 9.32
C LYS A 154 4.22 5.37 10.68
N ILE A 155 4.56 4.09 10.85
CA ILE A 155 5.25 3.57 12.02
C ILE A 155 6.75 3.43 11.69
N SER A 156 7.61 3.77 12.65
CA SER A 156 9.05 3.56 12.55
C SER A 156 9.45 2.22 13.14
N GLY A 157 10.51 1.58 12.64
CA GLY A 157 11.04 0.34 13.20
C GLY A 157 11.34 0.50 14.70
N GLU A 158 10.64 -0.26 15.55
CA GLU A 158 10.57 -0.01 17.00
C GLU A 158 11.71 -0.65 17.80
N GLY A 159 12.96 -0.56 17.33
CA GLY A 159 14.11 -1.03 18.11
C GLY A 159 14.15 -2.54 18.38
N GLY A 160 13.39 -3.33 17.61
CA GLY A 160 13.49 -4.78 17.60
C GLY A 160 14.87 -5.25 17.12
N ALA A 161 15.22 -6.50 17.42
CA ALA A 161 16.45 -7.10 16.91
C ALA A 161 16.47 -7.01 15.37
N PRO A 162 17.60 -6.65 14.75
CA PRO A 162 17.70 -6.61 13.31
C PRO A 162 17.36 -7.99 12.73
N LEU A 163 16.76 -7.99 11.56
CA LEU A 163 16.53 -9.21 10.82
C LEU A 163 17.84 -9.64 10.16
N ASP A 164 18.32 -10.83 10.49
CA ASP A 164 19.55 -11.39 9.90
C ASP A 164 19.26 -12.08 8.57
N SER A 165 18.17 -12.83 8.52
CA SER A 165 17.71 -13.50 7.29
C SER A 165 16.22 -13.86 7.37
N TYR A 166 15.64 -14.25 6.22
CA TYR A 166 14.29 -14.80 6.16
C TYR A 166 14.21 -15.91 5.12
N LYS A 167 13.22 -16.79 5.28
CA LYS A 167 12.83 -17.79 4.30
C LYS A 167 11.37 -17.60 3.94
N THR A 168 11.04 -17.71 2.67
CA THR A 168 9.65 -17.88 2.26
C THR A 168 9.19 -19.26 2.71
N TYR A 169 7.89 -19.39 2.97
CA TYR A 169 7.27 -20.69 3.22
C TYR A 169 7.40 -21.62 2.00
#